data_AF-A0A7Y3UUX3-F1
#
_entry.id   AF-A0A7Y3UUX3-F1
#
_cell.length_a   1.000
_cell.length_b   1.000
_cell.length_c   1.000
_cell.angle_alpha   90.00
_cell.angle_beta   90.00
_cell.angle_gamma   90.00
#
_symmetry.space_group_name_H-M   'P 1'
#
loop_
_entity.id
_entity.type
_entity.pdbx_description
1 polymer ?
#
loop_
_entity_poly.entity_id
_entity_poly.type
_entity_poly.pdbx_seq_one_letter_code
_entity_poly.pdbx_strand_id
1 'polypeptide(L)'
;MLRPLSPAIVAAALIALAGCQNRPASEEDKQARKAFVSDMQHVLKLGIATADTGKQVGVVMLNVKLDQHSAPISCKTSKAPMKYERALPADLVRSDFNALANMVEAQCWKTIYPVVPKSMRDEDGTTEIRAPLFVDLPAAAQALDTPRRQANAQREFFWQHLLRDQPVNSIGRASLYYEANAQGKVQGCLVQIYPHPNRPDDFRLDGRLQAELTSRCMALDLSSLPGFKADMHGKAEGYSELEYAPWKVGRL
;
A
#
# COMPACT_ATOMS: atom_id res chain seq x y z
N MET A 1 15.27 86.49 -0.05
CA MET A 1 14.40 86.14 -1.19
C MET A 1 14.93 84.86 -1.81
N LEU A 2 14.42 83.69 -1.40
CA LEU A 2 14.75 82.40 -2.00
C LEU A 2 13.64 82.01 -2.97
N ARG A 3 14.01 81.69 -4.22
CA ARG A 3 13.12 81.17 -5.26
C ARG A 3 12.99 79.64 -5.12
N PRO A 4 11.82 79.05 -5.40
CA PRO A 4 11.56 77.63 -5.18
C PRO A 4 12.06 76.76 -6.35
N LEU A 5 12.55 75.57 -6.01
CA LEU A 5 12.76 74.47 -6.95
C LEU A 5 11.42 73.76 -7.17
N SER A 6 11.03 73.57 -8.44
CA SER A 6 9.87 72.75 -8.81
C SER A 6 10.27 71.26 -8.89
N PRO A 7 9.40 70.34 -8.46
CA PRO A 7 9.61 68.89 -8.49
C PRO A 7 8.97 68.29 -9.76
N ALA A 8 9.67 67.38 -10.46
CA ALA A 8 9.02 66.50 -11.43
C ALA A 8 9.96 65.44 -12.02
N ILE A 9 9.59 64.16 -11.82
CA ILE A 9 9.60 63.07 -12.83
C ILE A 9 11.02 62.46 -13.11
N VAL A 10 11.32 61.15 -13.05
CA VAL A 10 10.58 59.89 -13.22
C VAL A 10 11.26 58.81 -12.35
N ALA A 11 10.47 58.01 -11.63
CA ALA A 11 10.89 56.72 -11.12
C ALA A 11 10.90 55.68 -12.26
N ALA A 12 12.07 55.16 -12.65
CA ALA A 12 12.19 54.09 -13.62
C ALA A 12 13.37 53.17 -13.27
N ALA A 13 13.05 52.02 -12.66
CA ALA A 13 13.82 50.77 -12.70
C ALA A 13 12.96 49.70 -11.97
N LEU A 14 11.89 49.21 -12.60
CA LEU A 14 11.90 47.99 -13.42
C LEU A 14 12.64 46.81 -12.75
N ILE A 15 11.85 46.07 -11.96
CA ILE A 15 11.69 44.60 -12.03
C ILE A 15 13.01 43.82 -12.13
N ALA A 16 13.65 43.59 -10.98
CA ALA A 16 14.61 42.52 -10.83
C ALA A 16 13.87 41.17 -10.74
N LEU A 17 13.75 40.51 -11.90
CA LEU A 17 13.83 39.05 -12.10
C LEU A 17 13.45 38.17 -10.90
N ALA A 18 12.14 37.92 -10.72
CA ALA A 18 11.69 36.67 -10.11
C ALA A 18 11.95 35.53 -11.11
N GLY A 19 13.22 35.11 -11.21
CA GLY A 19 13.58 33.91 -11.94
C GLY A 19 12.93 32.71 -11.25
N CYS A 20 12.01 32.05 -11.95
CA CYS A 20 11.54 30.73 -11.57
C CYS A 20 12.77 29.81 -11.45
N GLN A 21 13.18 29.50 -10.23
CA GLN A 21 14.23 28.53 -9.96
C GLN A 21 13.69 27.13 -10.23
N ASN A 22 13.51 26.78 -11.51
CA ASN A 22 13.44 25.38 -11.92
C ASN A 22 14.86 24.82 -11.81
N ARG A 23 15.29 24.52 -10.59
CA ARG A 23 16.57 23.88 -10.34
C ARG A 23 16.49 22.48 -10.95
N PRO A 24 17.33 22.14 -11.95
CA PRO A 24 17.30 20.80 -12.54
C PRO A 24 17.62 19.78 -11.44
N ALA A 25 16.86 18.67 -11.41
CA ALA A 25 17.05 17.61 -10.42
C ALA A 25 18.49 17.10 -10.46
N SER A 26 19.13 16.99 -9.28
CA SER A 26 20.48 16.47 -9.17
C SER A 26 20.55 14.98 -9.55
N GLU A 27 21.74 14.46 -9.85
CA GLU A 27 21.89 13.02 -10.11
C GLU A 27 21.53 12.17 -8.87
N GLU A 28 21.79 12.70 -7.67
CA GLU A 28 21.36 12.08 -6.41
C GLU A 28 19.83 12.00 -6.32
N ASP A 29 19.11 13.06 -6.70
CA ASP A 29 17.64 13.07 -6.72
C ASP A 29 17.07 12.10 -7.75
N LYS A 30 17.71 11.98 -8.92
CA LYS A 30 17.31 10.99 -9.94
C LYS A 30 17.50 9.57 -9.44
N GLN A 31 18.61 9.29 -8.76
CA GLN A 31 18.89 7.97 -8.20
C GLN A 31 17.94 7.63 -7.05
N ALA A 32 17.69 8.58 -6.14
CA ALA A 32 16.72 8.44 -5.06
C ALA A 32 15.31 8.16 -5.59
N ARG A 33 14.89 8.90 -6.63
CA ARG A 33 13.61 8.66 -7.31
C ARG A 33 13.54 7.28 -7.93
N LYS A 34 14.59 6.84 -8.61
CA LYS A 34 14.61 5.50 -9.22
C LYS A 34 14.52 4.39 -8.17
N ALA A 35 15.26 4.50 -7.08
CA ALA A 35 15.20 3.55 -5.97
C ALA A 35 13.80 3.52 -5.34
N PHE A 36 13.27 4.68 -4.98
CA PHE A 36 11.93 4.79 -4.40
C PHE A 36 10.84 4.21 -5.30
N VAL A 37 10.85 4.51 -6.60
CA VAL A 37 9.87 3.96 -7.55
C VAL A 37 9.99 2.44 -7.66
N SER A 38 11.21 1.90 -7.65
CA SER A 38 11.44 0.46 -7.64
C SER A 38 10.87 -0.21 -6.39
N ASP A 39 11.13 0.37 -5.21
CA ASP A 39 10.65 -0.16 -3.94
C ASP A 39 9.12 -0.06 -3.85
N MET A 40 8.55 1.06 -4.27
CA MET A 40 7.11 1.27 -4.39
C MET A 40 6.45 0.21 -5.29
N GLN A 41 7.02 -0.07 -6.47
CA GLN A 41 6.52 -1.10 -7.37
C GLN A 41 6.66 -2.50 -6.76
N HIS A 42 7.75 -2.77 -6.04
CA HIS A 42 7.98 -4.04 -5.38
C HIS A 42 6.92 -4.32 -4.31
N VAL A 43 6.67 -3.38 -3.40
CA VAL A 43 5.67 -3.56 -2.32
C VAL A 43 4.26 -3.70 -2.89
N LEU A 44 3.94 -2.96 -3.95
CA LEU A 44 2.63 -3.07 -4.60
C LEU A 44 2.45 -4.43 -5.29
N LYS A 45 3.50 -4.95 -5.95
CA LYS A 45 3.46 -6.30 -6.54
C LYS A 45 3.29 -7.38 -5.49
N LEU A 46 3.91 -7.25 -4.32
CA LEU A 46 3.70 -8.16 -3.20
C LEU A 46 2.25 -8.09 -2.68
N GLY A 47 1.70 -6.88 -2.53
CA GLY A 47 0.28 -6.68 -2.19
C GLY A 47 -0.67 -7.37 -3.18
N ILE A 48 -0.45 -7.15 -4.48
CA ILE A 48 -1.20 -7.80 -5.56
C ILE A 48 -1.07 -9.33 -5.49
N ALA A 49 0.14 -9.84 -5.27
CA ALA A 49 0.41 -11.28 -5.15
C ALA A 49 -0.29 -11.93 -3.95
N THR A 50 -0.56 -11.17 -2.89
CA THR A 50 -1.19 -11.64 -1.66
C THR A 50 -2.69 -11.40 -1.59
N ALA A 51 -3.26 -10.76 -2.63
CA ALA A 51 -4.69 -10.54 -2.75
C ALA A 51 -5.38 -11.70 -3.49
N ASP A 52 -6.58 -12.07 -3.03
CA ASP A 52 -7.45 -13.05 -3.73
C ASP A 52 -8.22 -12.36 -4.86
N THR A 53 -7.53 -12.06 -5.96
CA THR A 53 -8.07 -11.26 -7.10
C THR A 53 -8.19 -12.05 -8.40
N GLY A 54 -7.99 -13.38 -8.32
CA GLY A 54 -7.98 -14.28 -9.47
C GLY A 54 -6.81 -14.03 -10.42
N LYS A 55 -6.91 -14.58 -11.63
CA LYS A 55 -5.91 -14.38 -12.69
C LYS A 55 -5.86 -12.92 -13.10
N GLN A 56 -4.67 -12.31 -13.06
CA GLN A 56 -4.44 -10.93 -13.51
C GLN A 56 -3.11 -10.86 -14.26
N VAL A 57 -3.14 -10.51 -15.53
CA VAL A 57 -1.94 -10.42 -16.38
C VAL A 57 -2.04 -9.21 -17.28
N GLY A 58 -1.04 -8.33 -17.22
CA GLY A 58 -0.97 -7.15 -18.08
C GLY A 58 -0.07 -6.07 -17.52
N VAL A 59 -0.12 -4.89 -18.14
CA VAL A 59 0.62 -3.73 -17.68
C VAL A 59 -0.27 -2.49 -17.71
N VAL A 60 -0.20 -1.69 -16.65
CA VAL A 60 -0.91 -0.41 -16.55
C VAL A 60 0.08 0.71 -16.26
N MET A 61 -0.22 1.93 -16.69
CA MET A 61 0.43 3.10 -16.10
C MET A 61 -0.32 3.47 -14.84
N LEU A 62 0.33 3.29 -13.70
CA LEU A 62 -0.20 3.71 -12.41
C LEU A 62 0.29 5.13 -12.11
N ASN A 63 -0.65 5.99 -11.75
CA ASN A 63 -0.41 7.30 -11.17
C ASN A 63 -0.84 7.28 -9.70
N VAL A 64 0.11 7.52 -8.79
CA VAL A 64 -0.15 7.57 -7.36
C VAL A 64 0.25 8.94 -6.83
N LYS A 65 -0.66 9.57 -6.10
CA LYS A 65 -0.35 10.75 -5.28
C LYS A 65 -0.28 10.31 -3.82
N LEU A 66 0.83 10.61 -3.17
CA LEU A 66 1.11 10.31 -1.78
C LEU A 66 1.14 11.60 -0.96
N ASP A 67 0.64 11.55 0.28
CA ASP A 67 0.75 12.67 1.22
C ASP A 67 2.11 12.71 1.95
N GLN A 68 2.26 13.64 2.88
CA GLN A 68 3.48 13.81 3.70
C GLN A 68 3.87 12.57 4.54
N HIS A 69 2.92 11.68 4.82
CA HIS A 69 3.11 10.41 5.53
C HIS A 69 3.25 9.22 4.57
N SER A 70 3.36 9.50 3.27
CA SER A 70 3.40 8.50 2.20
C SER A 70 2.14 7.63 2.15
N ALA A 71 1.01 8.15 2.64
CA ALA A 71 -0.30 7.52 2.49
C ALA A 71 -0.86 7.84 1.10
N PRO A 72 -1.48 6.87 0.42
CA PRO A 72 -2.14 7.14 -0.85
C PRO A 72 -3.33 8.08 -0.64
N ILE A 73 -3.35 9.16 -1.43
CA ILE A 73 -4.48 10.11 -1.54
C ILE A 73 -5.06 10.16 -2.95
N SER A 74 -4.39 9.54 -3.93
CA SER A 74 -4.93 9.24 -5.25
C SER A 74 -4.25 7.99 -5.82
N CYS A 75 -5.04 7.11 -6.40
CA CYS A 75 -4.59 5.94 -7.15
C CYS A 75 -5.40 5.90 -8.45
N LYS A 76 -4.73 6.08 -9.59
CA LYS A 76 -5.36 6.08 -10.91
C LYS A 76 -4.55 5.31 -11.92
N THR A 77 -5.20 4.45 -12.68
CA THR A 77 -4.58 3.65 -13.72
C THR A 77 -5.00 4.14 -15.10
N SER A 78 -4.11 3.96 -16.07
CA SER A 78 -4.36 4.21 -17.49
C SER A 78 -3.70 3.13 -18.32
N LYS A 79 -4.14 2.99 -19.57
CA LYS A 79 -3.53 2.02 -20.50
C LYS A 79 -2.03 2.29 -20.65
N ALA A 80 -1.25 1.22 -20.66
CA ALA A 80 0.18 1.34 -20.86
C ALA A 80 0.53 1.69 -22.32
N PRO A 81 1.54 2.54 -22.54
CA PRO A 81 2.14 2.69 -23.86
C PRO A 81 2.56 1.34 -24.46
N MET A 82 2.39 1.18 -25.78
CA MET A 82 2.67 -0.07 -26.51
C MET A 82 4.07 -0.65 -26.25
N LYS A 83 5.06 0.18 -25.95
CA LYS A 83 6.43 -0.27 -25.62
C LYS A 83 6.48 -1.18 -24.39
N TYR A 84 5.61 -0.95 -23.41
CA TYR A 84 5.54 -1.79 -22.21
C TYR A 84 4.69 -3.04 -22.45
N GLU A 85 3.61 -2.92 -23.23
CA GLU A 85 2.79 -4.08 -23.62
C GLU A 85 3.57 -5.13 -24.41
N ARG A 86 4.54 -4.69 -25.23
CA ARG A 86 5.45 -5.56 -25.98
C ARG A 86 6.55 -6.20 -25.13
N ALA A 87 6.77 -5.71 -23.91
CA ALA A 87 7.74 -6.31 -22.99
C ALA A 87 7.16 -7.53 -22.25
N LEU A 88 5.83 -7.72 -22.29
CA LEU A 88 5.19 -8.93 -21.79
C LEU A 88 5.37 -10.08 -22.79
N PRO A 89 5.60 -11.32 -22.31
CA PRO A 89 5.63 -12.50 -23.17
C PRO A 89 4.36 -12.64 -24.03
N ALA A 90 4.54 -12.99 -25.30
CA ALA A 90 3.46 -13.00 -26.29
C ALA A 90 2.42 -14.10 -26.07
N ASP A 91 2.80 -15.17 -25.38
CA ASP A 91 1.98 -16.34 -25.03
C ASP A 91 1.04 -16.09 -23.85
N LEU A 92 1.20 -14.97 -23.14
CA LEU A 92 0.33 -14.62 -22.03
C LEU A 92 -1.01 -14.06 -22.49
N VAL A 93 -2.09 -14.71 -22.04
CA VAL A 93 -3.45 -14.20 -22.20
C VAL A 93 -3.70 -13.07 -21.19
N ARG A 94 -3.72 -11.85 -21.72
CA ARG A 94 -3.93 -10.60 -20.97
C ARG A 94 -5.34 -10.54 -20.36
N SER A 95 -5.43 -9.87 -19.23
CA SER A 95 -6.71 -9.54 -18.58
C SER A 95 -7.37 -8.35 -19.27
N ASP A 96 -8.68 -8.22 -19.09
CA ASP A 96 -9.39 -6.99 -19.46
C ASP A 96 -8.78 -5.79 -18.73
N PHE A 97 -8.66 -4.66 -19.43
CA PHE A 97 -8.04 -3.46 -18.87
C PHE A 97 -8.79 -2.95 -17.64
N ASN A 98 -10.12 -2.93 -17.65
CA ASN A 98 -10.90 -2.39 -16.52
C ASN A 98 -10.79 -3.32 -15.30
N ALA A 99 -10.82 -4.64 -15.52
CA ALA A 99 -10.59 -5.60 -14.44
C ALA A 99 -9.20 -5.43 -13.81
N LEU A 100 -8.16 -5.30 -14.63
CA LEU A 100 -6.78 -5.09 -14.17
C LEU A 100 -6.62 -3.75 -13.45
N ALA A 101 -7.17 -2.68 -14.02
CA ALA A 101 -7.18 -1.32 -13.46
C ALA A 101 -7.82 -1.29 -12.07
N ASN A 102 -9.03 -1.82 -11.94
CA ASN A 102 -9.76 -1.84 -10.66
C ASN A 102 -9.00 -2.61 -9.58
N MET A 103 -8.41 -3.76 -9.94
CA MET A 103 -7.60 -4.54 -9.01
C MET A 103 -6.36 -3.76 -8.57
N VAL A 104 -5.61 -3.17 -9.51
CA VAL A 104 -4.40 -2.40 -9.20
C VAL A 104 -4.73 -1.18 -8.34
N GLU A 105 -5.80 -0.44 -8.64
CA GLU A 105 -6.23 0.70 -7.84
C GLU A 105 -6.63 0.29 -6.43
N ALA A 106 -7.38 -0.81 -6.27
CA ALA A 106 -7.75 -1.34 -4.96
C ALA A 106 -6.52 -1.71 -4.13
N GLN A 107 -5.50 -2.33 -4.74
CA GLN A 107 -4.25 -2.67 -4.05
C GLN A 107 -3.41 -1.42 -3.76
N CYS A 108 -3.40 -0.44 -4.66
CA CYS A 108 -2.71 0.83 -4.46
C CYS A 108 -3.19 1.56 -3.20
N TRP A 109 -4.50 1.58 -2.94
CA TRP A 109 -5.08 2.17 -1.73
C TRP A 109 -4.72 1.41 -0.45
N LYS A 110 -4.54 0.10 -0.52
CA LYS A 110 -4.25 -0.79 0.62
C LYS A 110 -2.75 -1.00 0.90
N THR A 111 -1.88 -0.43 0.07
CA THR A 111 -0.43 -0.64 0.14
C THR A 111 0.22 0.25 1.20
N ILE A 112 1.17 -0.30 1.94
CA ILE A 112 2.06 0.45 2.83
C ILE A 112 3.34 0.77 2.06
N TYR A 113 3.42 1.99 1.54
CA TYR A 113 4.59 2.44 0.79
C TYR A 113 5.76 2.78 1.72
N PRO A 114 7.02 2.62 1.25
CA PRO A 114 8.19 3.19 1.91
C PRO A 114 8.04 4.71 2.12
N VAL A 115 8.85 5.27 3.01
CA VAL A 115 8.87 6.71 3.23
C VAL A 115 9.36 7.41 1.97
N VAL A 116 8.55 8.34 1.44
CA VAL A 116 8.95 9.19 0.31
C VAL A 116 10.12 10.10 0.75
N PRO A 117 11.26 10.10 0.03
CA PRO A 117 12.37 11.00 0.29
C PRO A 117 11.93 12.47 0.28
N LYS A 118 12.47 13.28 1.19
CA LYS A 118 12.11 14.71 1.28
C LYS A 118 12.37 15.48 -0.02
N SER A 119 13.42 15.14 -0.76
CA SER A 119 13.74 15.81 -2.04
C SER A 119 12.77 15.51 -3.17
N MET A 120 11.90 14.50 -3.02
CA MET A 120 10.86 14.17 -3.98
C MET A 120 9.52 14.85 -3.69
N ARG A 121 9.40 15.53 -2.55
CA ARG A 121 8.15 16.16 -2.14
C ARG A 121 7.99 17.52 -2.79
N ASP A 122 6.77 17.78 -3.22
CA ASP A 122 6.31 19.09 -3.65
C ASP A 122 6.17 20.03 -2.43
N GLU A 123 5.95 21.32 -2.68
CA GLU A 123 5.83 22.34 -1.62
C GLU A 123 4.67 22.07 -0.65
N ASP A 124 3.59 21.42 -1.13
CA ASP A 124 2.45 21.00 -0.32
C ASP A 124 2.73 19.71 0.49
N GLY A 125 3.96 19.19 0.42
CA GLY A 125 4.40 17.97 1.09
C GLY A 125 3.98 16.67 0.39
N THR A 126 3.30 16.74 -0.75
CA THR A 126 2.84 15.58 -1.50
C THR A 126 3.86 15.11 -2.53
N THR A 127 3.62 13.97 -3.17
CA THR A 127 4.45 13.48 -4.27
C THR A 127 3.60 12.72 -5.27
N GLU A 128 3.76 13.02 -6.55
CA GLU A 128 3.12 12.30 -7.65
C GLU A 128 4.11 11.38 -8.38
N ILE A 129 3.77 10.09 -8.45
CA ILE A 129 4.54 9.06 -9.14
C ILE A 129 3.71 8.46 -10.25
N ARG A 130 4.24 8.54 -11.47
CA ARG A 130 3.70 7.84 -12.64
C ARG A 130 4.68 6.79 -13.14
N ALA A 131 4.32 5.52 -13.03
CA ALA A 131 5.20 4.40 -13.39
C ALA A 131 4.41 3.23 -14.03
N PRO A 132 5.03 2.46 -14.94
CA PRO A 132 4.42 1.23 -15.46
C PRO A 132 4.39 0.16 -14.36
N LEU A 133 3.26 -0.51 -14.17
CA LEU A 133 3.14 -1.65 -13.26
C LEU A 133 2.83 -2.90 -14.07
N PHE A 134 3.79 -3.81 -14.12
CA PHE A 134 3.64 -5.12 -14.71
C PHE A 134 3.04 -6.07 -13.67
N VAL A 135 1.94 -6.71 -14.04
CA VAL A 135 1.25 -7.71 -13.22
C VAL A 135 1.29 -9.04 -13.96
N ASP A 136 1.79 -10.06 -13.27
CA ASP A 136 1.80 -11.44 -13.75
C ASP A 136 1.35 -12.36 -12.62
N LEU A 137 0.04 -12.60 -12.57
CA LEU A 137 -0.63 -13.55 -11.70
C LEU A 137 -1.31 -14.60 -12.60
N PRO A 138 -0.58 -15.66 -13.00
CA PRO A 138 -1.15 -16.69 -13.85
C PRO A 138 -2.24 -17.47 -13.10
N ALA A 139 -3.20 -18.03 -13.84
CA ALA A 139 -4.33 -18.75 -13.26
C ALA A 139 -3.89 -19.92 -12.36
N ALA A 140 -2.81 -20.61 -12.72
CA ALA A 140 -2.24 -21.69 -11.92
C ALA A 140 -1.81 -21.22 -10.52
N ALA A 141 -1.26 -20.00 -10.39
CA ALA A 141 -0.87 -19.44 -9.10
C ALA A 141 -2.06 -18.96 -8.25
N GLN A 142 -3.27 -18.93 -8.84
CA GLN A 142 -4.52 -18.43 -8.25
C GLN A 142 -5.61 -19.52 -8.22
N ALA A 143 -5.26 -20.77 -8.53
CA ALA A 143 -6.21 -21.87 -8.56
C ALA A 143 -6.76 -22.16 -7.14
N LEU A 144 -8.04 -22.58 -7.11
CA LEU A 144 -8.85 -22.71 -5.88
C LEU A 144 -8.17 -23.55 -4.79
N ASP A 145 -7.47 -24.61 -5.19
CA ASP A 145 -6.91 -25.61 -4.27
C ASP A 145 -5.41 -25.42 -3.98
N THR A 146 -4.87 -24.23 -4.28
CA THR A 146 -3.45 -23.95 -4.02
C THR A 146 -3.23 -23.51 -2.58
N PRO A 147 -2.15 -23.96 -1.90
CA PRO A 147 -1.80 -23.47 -0.56
C PRO A 147 -1.68 -21.95 -0.49
N ARG A 148 -1.22 -21.31 -1.58
CA ARG A 148 -1.12 -19.86 -1.70
C ARG A 148 -2.49 -19.18 -1.63
N ARG A 149 -3.48 -19.66 -2.40
CA ARG A 149 -4.81 -19.07 -2.39
C ARG A 149 -5.47 -19.23 -1.03
N GLN A 150 -5.36 -20.43 -0.44
CA GLN A 150 -5.85 -20.66 0.92
C GLN A 150 -5.21 -19.69 1.92
N ALA A 151 -3.89 -19.52 1.90
CA ALA A 151 -3.20 -18.57 2.78
C ALA A 151 -3.66 -17.12 2.56
N ASN A 152 -3.89 -16.70 1.31
CA ASN A 152 -4.41 -15.36 1.00
C ASN A 152 -5.86 -15.18 1.50
N ALA A 153 -6.72 -16.18 1.31
CA ALA A 153 -8.10 -16.15 1.78
C ALA A 153 -8.18 -16.14 3.32
N GLN A 154 -7.32 -16.91 4.00
CA GLN A 154 -7.19 -16.86 5.46
C GLN A 154 -6.69 -15.49 5.93
N ARG A 155 -5.68 -14.91 5.27
CA ARG A 155 -5.19 -13.57 5.59
C ARG A 155 -6.29 -12.52 5.47
N GLU A 156 -7.07 -12.54 4.39
CA GLU A 156 -8.20 -11.64 4.20
C GLU A 156 -9.27 -11.86 5.28
N PHE A 157 -9.61 -13.12 5.59
CA PHE A 157 -10.54 -13.45 6.67
C PHE A 157 -10.11 -12.79 7.99
N PHE A 158 -8.87 -13.00 8.41
CA PHE A 158 -8.38 -12.41 9.66
C PHE A 158 -8.29 -10.88 9.59
N TRP A 159 -7.88 -10.31 8.45
CA TRP A 159 -7.87 -8.87 8.27
C TRP A 159 -9.28 -8.26 8.42
N GLN A 160 -10.29 -8.89 7.82
CA GLN A 160 -11.68 -8.43 7.90
C GLN A 160 -12.24 -8.45 9.31
N HIS A 161 -11.96 -9.50 10.08
CA HIS A 161 -12.55 -9.66 11.40
C HIS A 161 -11.75 -8.97 12.52
N LEU A 162 -10.43 -8.82 12.35
CA LEU A 162 -9.56 -8.26 13.38
C LEU A 162 -9.26 -6.77 13.14
N LEU A 163 -8.99 -6.37 11.91
CA LEU A 163 -8.39 -5.07 11.61
C LEU A 163 -9.29 -4.10 10.86
N ARG A 164 -10.21 -4.57 9.99
CA ARG A 164 -11.00 -3.69 9.08
C ARG A 164 -11.59 -2.48 9.78
N ASP A 165 -12.25 -2.70 10.92
CA ASP A 165 -12.97 -1.67 11.67
C ASP A 165 -12.17 -1.16 12.89
N GLN A 166 -10.89 -1.52 12.98
CA GLN A 166 -10.04 -1.17 14.11
C GLN A 166 -9.32 0.16 13.84
N PRO A 167 -9.53 1.20 14.66
CA PRO A 167 -8.74 2.42 14.55
C PRO A 167 -7.29 2.14 14.94
N VAL A 168 -6.36 2.59 14.10
CA VAL A 168 -4.91 2.52 14.35
C VAL A 168 -4.29 3.89 14.08
N ASN A 169 -3.26 4.23 14.86
CA ASN A 169 -2.53 5.50 14.76
C ASN A 169 -1.03 5.30 14.49
N SER A 170 -0.63 4.06 14.17
CA SER A 170 0.72 3.65 13.83
C SER A 170 0.69 2.70 12.64
N ILE A 171 1.86 2.44 12.05
CA ILE A 171 2.02 1.48 10.95
C ILE A 171 2.78 0.27 11.47
N GLY A 172 2.27 -0.92 11.21
CA GLY A 172 2.89 -2.13 11.73
C GLY A 172 2.37 -3.41 11.11
N ARG A 173 2.79 -4.52 11.70
CA ARG A 173 2.31 -5.86 11.42
C ARG A 173 1.74 -6.46 12.70
N ALA A 174 0.73 -7.31 12.55
CA ALA A 174 0.18 -8.13 13.61
C ALA A 174 0.36 -9.60 13.23
N SER A 175 1.07 -10.34 14.06
CA SER A 175 1.16 -11.80 13.97
C SER A 175 0.08 -12.38 14.85
N LEU A 176 -0.55 -13.42 14.33
CA LEU A 176 -1.65 -14.12 14.94
C LEU A 176 -1.29 -15.59 15.03
N TYR A 177 -1.34 -16.14 16.24
CA TYR A 177 -1.33 -17.59 16.48
C TYR A 177 -2.64 -17.97 17.14
N TYR A 178 -3.31 -19.00 16.64
CA TYR A 178 -4.57 -19.47 17.20
C TYR A 178 -4.57 -20.98 17.44
N GLU A 179 -5.39 -21.39 18.39
CA GLU A 179 -5.81 -22.76 18.63
C GLU A 179 -7.33 -22.80 18.75
N ALA A 180 -7.98 -23.74 18.06
CA ALA A 180 -9.42 -23.93 18.06
C ALA A 180 -9.78 -25.43 18.12
N ASN A 181 -11.01 -25.72 18.53
CA ASN A 181 -11.53 -27.08 18.51
C ASN A 181 -12.11 -27.45 17.14
N ALA A 182 -12.53 -28.70 16.96
CA ALA A 182 -13.12 -29.21 15.72
C ALA A 182 -14.39 -28.48 15.24
N GLN A 183 -15.06 -27.71 16.11
CA GLN A 183 -16.22 -26.90 15.75
C GLN A 183 -15.84 -25.48 15.30
N GLY A 184 -14.55 -25.13 15.28
CA GLY A 184 -14.08 -23.79 14.92
C GLY A 184 -14.04 -22.81 16.09
N LYS A 185 -14.40 -23.23 17.31
CA LYS A 185 -14.37 -22.35 18.48
C LYS A 185 -12.93 -22.16 18.94
N VAL A 186 -12.48 -20.90 18.99
CA VAL A 186 -11.15 -20.53 19.48
C VAL A 186 -11.02 -20.84 20.97
N GLN A 187 -9.94 -21.51 21.34
CA GLN A 187 -9.57 -21.90 22.71
C GLN A 187 -8.34 -21.15 23.20
N GLY A 188 -7.46 -20.75 22.28
CA GLY A 188 -6.29 -19.93 22.55
C GLY A 188 -6.00 -19.01 21.38
N CYS A 189 -5.61 -17.78 21.67
CA CYS A 189 -5.17 -16.86 20.65
C CYS A 189 -4.14 -15.88 21.21
N LEU A 190 -3.04 -15.72 20.49
CA LEU A 190 -1.99 -14.76 20.78
C LEU A 190 -1.83 -13.84 19.58
N VAL A 191 -1.99 -12.54 19.83
CA VAL A 191 -1.66 -11.49 18.86
C VAL A 191 -0.46 -10.70 19.37
N GLN A 192 0.53 -10.51 18.49
CA GLN A 192 1.68 -9.64 18.75
C GLN A 192 1.79 -8.60 17.64
N ILE A 193 2.06 -7.35 18.01
CA ILE A 193 2.29 -6.27 17.05
C ILE A 193 3.76 -5.89 16.99
N TYR A 194 4.26 -5.60 15.81
CA TYR A 194 5.68 -5.28 15.57
C TYR A 194 5.85 -4.33 14.38
N PRO A 195 7.03 -3.69 14.25
CA PRO A 195 7.27 -2.74 13.18
C PRO A 195 7.12 -3.34 11.78
N HIS A 196 6.58 -2.54 10.87
CA HIS A 196 6.57 -2.89 9.45
C HIS A 196 7.97 -2.66 8.85
N PRO A 197 8.55 -3.60 8.08
CA PRO A 197 9.93 -3.49 7.62
C PRO A 197 10.21 -2.26 6.74
N ASN A 198 9.21 -1.81 5.97
CA ASN A 198 9.34 -0.59 5.14
C ASN A 198 9.06 0.71 5.91
N ARG A 199 8.53 0.62 7.14
CA ARG A 199 8.06 1.75 7.96
C ARG A 199 8.36 1.53 9.45
N PRO A 200 9.61 1.19 9.83
CA PRO A 200 9.91 0.82 11.22
C PRO A 200 9.72 2.00 12.18
N ASP A 201 10.04 3.22 11.73
CA ASP A 201 9.97 4.44 12.54
C ASP A 201 8.54 4.96 12.77
N ASP A 202 7.57 4.49 11.98
CA ASP A 202 6.16 4.83 12.13
C ASP A 202 5.40 3.84 13.04
N PHE A 203 6.11 2.83 13.55
CA PHE A 203 5.56 1.89 14.52
C PHE A 203 5.53 2.50 15.91
N ARG A 204 4.43 2.27 16.62
CA ARG A 204 4.30 2.53 18.05
C ARG A 204 3.68 1.31 18.68
N LEU A 205 4.33 0.83 19.74
CA LEU A 205 3.76 -0.23 20.56
C LEU A 205 2.49 0.29 21.24
N ASP A 206 1.35 -0.28 20.88
CA ASP A 206 0.04 0.03 21.43
C ASP A 206 -0.55 -1.22 22.10
N GLY A 207 -0.39 -1.30 23.42
CA GLY A 207 -0.89 -2.42 24.21
C GLY A 207 -2.42 -2.54 24.19
N ARG A 208 -3.15 -1.44 23.97
CA ARG A 208 -4.61 -1.47 23.84
C ARG A 208 -5.01 -2.09 22.52
N LEU A 209 -4.36 -1.70 21.42
CA LEU A 209 -4.56 -2.33 20.12
C LEU A 209 -4.28 -3.83 20.19
N GLN A 210 -3.15 -4.25 20.77
CA GLN A 210 -2.80 -5.66 20.89
C GLN A 210 -3.83 -6.46 21.71
N ALA A 211 -4.29 -5.91 22.84
CA ALA A 211 -5.30 -6.54 23.68
C ALA A 211 -6.64 -6.67 22.94
N GLU A 212 -7.06 -5.63 22.22
CA GLU A 212 -8.30 -5.63 21.42
C GLU A 212 -8.24 -6.68 20.30
N LEU A 213 -7.13 -6.75 19.55
CA LEU A 213 -6.96 -7.77 18.50
C LEU A 213 -6.94 -9.19 19.08
N THR A 214 -6.32 -9.38 20.24
CA THR A 214 -6.33 -10.67 20.96
C THR A 214 -7.75 -11.04 21.38
N SER A 215 -8.51 -10.09 21.93
CA SER A 215 -9.90 -10.30 22.35
C SER A 215 -10.81 -10.66 21.17
N ARG A 216 -10.71 -9.91 20.05
CA ARG A 216 -11.44 -10.21 18.82
C ARG A 216 -11.10 -11.58 18.27
N CYS A 217 -9.83 -11.95 18.28
CA CYS A 217 -9.40 -13.27 17.85
C CYS A 217 -9.99 -14.39 18.71
N MET A 218 -9.97 -14.25 20.04
CA MET A 218 -10.61 -15.21 20.96
C MET A 218 -12.11 -15.36 20.72
N ALA A 219 -12.76 -14.34 20.17
CA ALA A 219 -14.19 -14.33 19.85
C ALA A 219 -14.52 -14.84 18.44
N LEU A 220 -13.52 -15.19 17.62
CA LEU A 220 -13.77 -15.69 16.26
C LEU A 220 -14.42 -17.07 16.27
N ASP A 221 -15.25 -17.29 15.25
CA ASP A 221 -15.67 -18.61 14.82
C ASP A 221 -14.90 -19.00 13.55
N LEU A 222 -13.94 -19.91 13.70
CA LEU A 222 -13.07 -20.39 12.63
C LEU A 222 -13.73 -21.46 11.76
N SER A 223 -14.98 -21.87 12.02
CA SER A 223 -15.70 -22.78 11.12
C SER A 223 -15.87 -22.19 9.71
N SER A 224 -15.87 -20.86 9.61
CA SER A 224 -15.89 -20.09 8.36
C SER A 224 -14.52 -19.74 7.80
N LEU A 225 -13.42 -20.10 8.49
CA LEU A 225 -12.07 -19.83 8.01
C LEU A 225 -11.79 -20.69 6.76
N PRO A 226 -11.34 -20.09 5.63
CA PRO A 226 -11.04 -20.84 4.43
C PRO A 226 -10.05 -22.00 4.67
N GLY A 227 -10.48 -23.22 4.35
CA GLY A 227 -9.69 -24.43 4.56
C GLY A 227 -9.47 -24.80 6.02
N PHE A 228 -10.37 -24.37 6.92
CA PHE A 228 -10.40 -24.81 8.31
C PHE A 228 -10.49 -26.34 8.40
N LYS A 229 -9.60 -26.94 9.19
CA LYS A 229 -9.59 -28.38 9.46
C LYS A 229 -8.89 -28.64 10.78
N ALA A 230 -9.55 -29.40 11.65
CA ALA A 230 -8.91 -29.93 12.85
C ALA A 230 -8.11 -31.20 12.54
N ASP A 231 -7.09 -31.46 13.35
CA ASP A 231 -6.30 -32.67 13.34
C ASP A 231 -7.08 -33.88 13.91
N MET A 232 -6.40 -35.03 14.02
CA MET A 232 -6.99 -36.27 14.54
C MET A 232 -7.39 -36.19 16.03
N HIS A 233 -6.88 -35.20 16.77
CA HIS A 233 -7.21 -34.93 18.16
C HIS A 233 -8.32 -33.89 18.32
N GLY A 234 -8.87 -33.38 17.20
CA GLY A 234 -9.89 -32.35 17.20
C GLY A 234 -9.35 -30.95 17.50
N LYS A 235 -8.04 -30.73 17.36
CA LYS A 235 -7.37 -29.43 17.51
C LYS A 235 -7.06 -28.85 16.14
N ALA A 236 -7.36 -27.58 15.93
CA ALA A 236 -6.90 -26.80 14.78
C ALA A 236 -5.97 -25.70 15.29
N GLU A 237 -4.81 -25.55 14.69
CA GLU A 237 -3.86 -24.47 15.00
C GLU A 237 -3.36 -23.83 13.73
N GLY A 238 -2.94 -22.57 13.84
CA GLY A 238 -2.45 -21.86 12.67
C GLY A 238 -1.84 -20.50 12.98
N TYR A 239 -1.31 -19.92 11.91
CA TYR A 239 -0.58 -18.67 11.93
C TYR A 239 -1.02 -17.76 10.79
N SER A 240 -1.10 -16.46 11.05
CA SER A 240 -1.28 -15.45 10.01
C SER A 240 -0.53 -14.16 10.36
N GLU A 241 -0.08 -13.45 9.34
CA GLU A 241 0.48 -12.09 9.48
C GLU A 241 -0.38 -11.10 8.72
N LEU A 242 -0.72 -10.02 9.40
CA LEU A 242 -1.55 -8.93 8.89
C LEU A 242 -0.76 -7.63 8.94
N GLU A 243 -0.95 -6.79 7.93
CA GLU A 243 -0.40 -5.44 7.91
C GLU A 243 -1.50 -4.44 8.27
N TYR A 244 -1.14 -3.40 9.03
CA TYR A 244 -2.04 -2.31 9.37
C TYR A 244 -1.36 -0.95 9.19
N ALA A 245 -2.17 0.02 8.77
CA ALA A 245 -1.81 1.42 8.65
C ALA A 245 -3.10 2.26 8.73
N PRO A 246 -3.05 3.54 9.17
CA PRO A 246 -4.24 4.35 9.34
C PRO A 246 -5.11 4.51 8.09
N TRP A 247 -4.53 4.41 6.89
CA TRP A 247 -5.29 4.47 5.63
C TRP A 247 -5.81 3.11 5.15
N LYS A 248 -5.28 2.01 5.69
CA LYS A 248 -5.66 0.64 5.30
C LYS A 248 -6.89 0.17 6.07
N VAL A 249 -7.07 0.63 7.30
CA VAL A 249 -8.13 0.20 8.24
C VAL A 249 -8.98 1.38 8.72
N GLY A 250 -10.09 1.11 9.41
CA GLY A 250 -10.88 2.12 10.11
C GLY A 250 -11.62 3.10 9.19
N ARG A 251 -11.78 2.77 7.90
CA ARG A 251 -12.63 3.51 6.97
C ARG A 251 -14.05 2.94 7.05
N LEU A 252 -14.89 3.59 7.85
CA LEU A 252 -16.36 3.50 7.76
C LEU A 252 -16.85 4.37 6.61
#